data_AF-A0AA35NRY7-F1
#
_entry.id   AF-A0AA35NRY7-F1
#
_cell.length_a   1.000
_cell.length_b   1.000
_cell.length_c   1.000
_cell.angle_alpha   90.00
_cell.angle_beta   90.00
_cell.angle_gamma   90.00
#
_symmetry.space_group_name_H-M   'P 1'
#
loop_
_entity.id
_entity.type
_entity.pdbx_description
1 polymer ?
#
loop_
_entity_poly.entity_id
_entity_poly.type
_entity_poly.pdbx_seq_one_letter_code
_entity_poly.pdbx_strand_id
1 'polypeptide(L)'
;MDRARALHGYKGLIRAILKYERPSKVANWGTLRKTMITKLEYFKKQNPKMSHEDTDRQLESWKKLDPVKDRSLNLYVSDSKQLRSILQNDIKWDEKVAQGQHVDEIFEHTFDVIKFLDNQREYQELVDRYNPGNKLTQDEKVKRTANIVGLDVPA
;
A
#
# COMPACT_ATOMS: atom_id res chain seq x y z
N MET A 1 24.10 -12.44 -22.17
CA MET A 1 22.68 -12.04 -22.11
C MET A 1 22.15 -12.38 -20.72
N ASP A 2 21.57 -11.52 -19.90
CA ASP A 2 21.87 -10.10 -19.66
C ASP A 2 21.52 -9.83 -18.17
N ARG A 3 22.41 -10.21 -17.24
CA ARG A 3 22.20 -10.09 -15.78
C ARG A 3 21.76 -8.68 -15.37
N ALA A 4 22.20 -7.68 -16.13
CA ALA A 4 21.78 -6.30 -16.00
C ALA A 4 20.28 -6.10 -16.27
N ARG A 5 19.72 -6.71 -17.31
CA ARG A 5 18.27 -6.68 -17.62
C ARG A 5 17.45 -7.39 -16.54
N ALA A 6 17.89 -8.56 -16.06
CA ALA A 6 17.25 -9.26 -14.95
C ALA A 6 17.21 -8.40 -13.67
N LEU A 7 18.32 -7.76 -13.32
CA LEU A 7 18.39 -6.83 -12.20
C LEU A 7 17.51 -5.59 -12.42
N HIS A 8 17.43 -5.09 -13.65
CA HIS A 8 16.59 -3.95 -13.99
C HIS A 8 15.10 -4.30 -13.86
N GLY A 9 14.65 -5.42 -14.44
CA GLY A 9 13.28 -5.92 -14.32
C GLY A 9 12.89 -6.19 -12.87
N TYR A 10 13.75 -6.87 -12.09
CA TYR A 10 13.55 -7.09 -10.65
C TYR A 10 13.36 -5.76 -9.88
N LYS A 11 14.26 -4.79 -10.08
CA LYS A 11 14.16 -3.48 -9.42
C LYS A 11 12.93 -2.72 -9.87
N GLY A 12 12.55 -2.84 -11.15
CA GLY A 12 11.34 -2.25 -11.72
C GLY A 12 10.09 -2.81 -11.07
N LEU A 13 9.95 -4.13 -11.03
CA LEU A 13 8.83 -4.82 -10.40
C LEU A 13 8.66 -4.43 -8.93
N ILE A 14 9.74 -4.48 -8.14
CA ILE A 14 9.66 -4.08 -6.72
C ILE A 14 9.21 -2.65 -6.56
N ARG A 15 9.74 -1.72 -7.38
CA ARG A 15 9.32 -0.31 -7.32
C ARG A 15 7.86 -0.14 -7.71
N ALA A 16 7.39 -0.84 -8.74
CA ALA A 16 6.00 -0.78 -9.18
C ALA A 16 5.05 -1.32 -8.10
N ILE A 17 5.35 -2.48 -7.53
CA ILE A 17 4.61 -3.09 -6.41
C ILE A 17 4.58 -2.14 -5.21
N LEU A 18 5.73 -1.61 -4.79
CA LEU A 18 5.80 -0.67 -3.66
C LEU A 18 4.98 0.59 -3.90
N LYS A 19 5.03 1.17 -5.10
CA LYS A 19 4.23 2.34 -5.46
C LYS A 19 2.73 2.03 -5.44
N TYR A 20 2.34 0.88 -5.96
CA TYR A 20 0.94 0.43 -5.99
C TYR A 20 0.40 0.17 -4.58
N GLU A 21 1.16 -0.49 -3.71
CA GLU A 21 0.72 -0.84 -2.35
C GLU A 21 0.77 0.33 -1.37
N ARG A 22 1.64 1.33 -1.59
CA ARG A 22 1.87 2.42 -0.63
C ARG A 22 0.59 3.12 -0.16
N PRO A 23 -0.35 3.54 -1.03
CA PRO A 23 -1.57 4.21 -0.57
C PRO A 23 -2.40 3.35 0.39
N SER A 24 -2.53 2.05 0.10
CA SER A 24 -3.22 1.09 0.95
C SER A 24 -2.52 0.90 2.30
N LYS A 25 -1.19 0.74 2.29
CA LYS A 25 -0.38 0.65 3.52
C LYS A 25 -0.52 1.90 4.38
N VAL A 26 -0.43 3.08 3.79
CA VAL A 26 -0.61 4.36 4.50
C VAL A 26 -2.00 4.44 5.13
N ALA A 27 -3.04 4.07 4.39
CA ALA A 27 -4.41 4.04 4.91
C ALA A 27 -4.55 3.06 6.10
N ASN A 28 -4.01 1.85 5.97
CA ASN A 28 -4.03 0.82 7.03
C ASN A 28 -3.26 1.27 8.28
N TRP A 29 -2.10 1.90 8.12
CA TRP A 29 -1.38 2.49 9.24
C TRP A 29 -2.15 3.65 9.88
N GLY A 30 -2.86 4.44 9.08
CA GLY A 30 -3.75 5.50 9.58
C GLY A 30 -4.90 4.97 10.42
N THR A 31 -5.56 3.90 9.98
CA THR A 31 -6.64 3.25 10.76
C THR A 31 -6.09 2.59 12.02
N LEU A 32 -4.97 1.86 11.92
CA LEU A 32 -4.31 1.24 13.07
C LEU A 32 -3.90 2.29 14.12
N ARG A 33 -3.28 3.40 13.70
CA ARG A 33 -2.92 4.51 14.59
C ARG A 33 -4.14 5.05 15.34
N LYS A 34 -5.24 5.35 14.63
CA LYS A 34 -6.48 5.83 15.25
C LYS A 34 -7.04 4.85 16.27
N THR A 35 -7.15 3.57 15.88
CA THR A 35 -7.70 2.53 16.77
C THR A 35 -6.84 2.32 18.01
N MET A 36 -5.51 2.35 17.89
CA MET A 36 -4.60 2.22 19.03
C MET A 36 -4.70 3.41 19.97
N ILE A 37 -4.72 4.65 19.45
CA ILE A 37 -4.92 5.85 20.27
C ILE A 37 -6.23 5.75 21.05
N THR A 38 -7.35 5.44 20.38
CA THR A 38 -8.65 5.30 21.03
C THR A 38 -8.67 4.21 22.10
N LYS A 39 -8.03 3.05 21.85
CA LYS A 39 -7.91 1.98 22.84
C LYS A 39 -7.13 2.42 24.08
N LEU A 40 -6.02 3.14 23.90
CA LEU A 40 -5.19 3.64 25.00
C LEU A 40 -5.91 4.75 25.81
N GLU A 41 -6.59 5.68 25.13
CA GLU A 41 -7.40 6.72 25.78
C GLU A 41 -8.56 6.12 26.57
N TYR A 42 -9.23 5.12 26.00
CA TYR A 42 -10.30 4.39 26.67
C TYR A 42 -9.78 3.62 27.88
N PHE A 43 -8.65 2.93 27.76
CA PHE A 43 -7.99 2.23 28.87
C PHE A 43 -7.68 3.17 30.04
N LYS A 44 -7.17 4.37 29.74
CA LYS A 44 -6.91 5.43 30.73
C LYS A 44 -8.20 5.90 31.43
N LYS A 45 -9.28 6.07 30.67
CA LYS A 45 -10.59 6.44 31.21
C LYS A 45 -11.20 5.36 32.12
N GLN A 46 -10.99 4.09 31.78
CA GLN A 46 -11.50 2.96 32.58
C GLN A 46 -10.75 2.76 33.90
N ASN A 47 -9.45 3.09 33.94
CA ASN A 47 -8.58 2.78 35.09
C ASN A 47 -7.97 4.03 35.74
N PRO A 48 -8.78 4.98 36.25
CA PRO A 48 -8.30 6.29 36.69
C PRO A 48 -7.36 6.26 37.91
N LYS A 49 -7.29 5.14 38.63
CA LYS A 49 -6.44 4.96 39.83
C LYS A 49 -5.09 4.30 39.53
N MET A 50 -4.85 3.87 38.30
CA MET A 50 -3.62 3.18 37.90
C MET A 50 -2.58 4.18 37.38
N SER A 51 -1.29 3.87 37.53
CA SER A 51 -0.24 4.63 36.84
C SER A 51 -0.35 4.42 35.33
N HIS A 52 -0.30 5.51 34.56
CA HIS A 52 -0.42 5.50 33.11
C HIS A 52 0.88 5.86 32.40
N GLU A 53 2.03 5.82 33.07
CA GLU A 53 3.30 6.26 32.50
C GLU A 53 3.65 5.54 31.18
N ASP A 54 3.48 4.21 31.13
CA ASP A 54 3.70 3.43 29.90
C ASP A 54 2.64 3.68 28.84
N THR A 55 1.39 3.92 29.25
CA THR A 55 0.28 4.25 28.33
C THR A 55 0.53 5.61 27.67
N ASP A 56 0.98 6.61 28.44
CA ASP A 56 1.28 7.95 27.95
C ASP A 56 2.51 7.93 27.03
N ARG A 57 3.55 7.14 27.35
CA ARG A 57 4.70 6.90 26.43
C ARG A 57 4.26 6.30 25.10
N GLN A 58 3.39 5.29 25.13
CA GLN A 58 2.82 4.69 23.91
C GLN A 58 1.94 5.67 23.14
N LEU A 59 1.12 6.46 23.84
CA LEU A 59 0.28 7.47 23.22
C LEU A 59 1.13 8.49 22.44
N GLU A 60 2.22 8.95 23.05
CA GLU A 60 3.17 9.87 22.42
C GLU A 60 3.87 9.24 21.21
N SER A 61 4.24 7.95 21.27
CA SER A 61 4.85 7.28 20.11
C SER A 61 3.86 7.16 18.94
N TRP A 62 2.62 6.75 19.21
CA TRP A 62 1.56 6.67 18.21
C TRP A 62 1.15 8.05 17.67
N LYS A 63 1.19 9.10 18.49
CA LYS A 63 0.95 10.48 18.04
C LYS A 63 2.06 11.00 17.15
N LYS A 64 3.32 10.66 17.42
CA LYS A 64 4.49 11.06 16.62
C LYS A 64 4.62 10.27 15.31
N LEU A 65 4.01 9.09 15.21
CA LEU A 65 4.04 8.28 14.00
C LEU A 65 3.32 8.99 12.84
N ASP A 66 4.06 9.29 11.77
CA ASP A 66 3.53 9.80 10.51
C ASP A 66 3.64 8.71 9.42
N PRO A 67 2.55 7.99 9.14
CA PRO A 67 2.54 6.92 8.13
C PRO A 67 2.93 7.37 6.72
N VAL A 68 2.81 8.67 6.39
CA VAL A 68 3.11 9.18 5.05
C VAL A 68 4.61 9.40 4.86
N LYS A 69 5.27 9.89 5.91
CA LYS A 69 6.69 10.27 5.90
C LYS A 69 7.61 9.12 6.29
N ASP A 70 7.14 8.20 7.13
CA ASP A 70 7.96 7.09 7.58
C ASP A 70 8.20 6.08 6.45
N ARG A 71 9.44 6.06 5.96
CA ARG A 71 9.87 5.18 4.87
C ARG A 71 9.91 3.71 5.33
N SER A 72 10.17 3.45 6.61
CA SER A 72 10.29 2.08 7.12
C SER A 72 8.97 1.30 7.00
N LEU A 73 7.86 2.00 7.16
CA LEU A 73 6.50 1.44 7.09
C LEU A 73 6.03 1.15 5.66
N ASN A 74 6.63 1.82 4.67
CA ASN A 74 6.15 1.86 3.29
C ASN A 74 7.06 1.19 2.26
N LEU A 75 8.30 0.84 2.64
CA LEU A 75 9.31 0.29 1.72
C LEU A 75 9.48 -1.23 1.81
N TYR A 76 8.70 -1.93 2.64
CA TYR A 76 8.85 -3.36 2.81
C TYR A 76 7.89 -4.15 1.90
N VAL A 77 8.48 -4.97 1.01
CA VAL A 77 7.80 -6.08 0.33
C VAL A 77 8.28 -7.36 1.02
N SER A 78 7.37 -8.07 1.68
CA SER A 78 7.67 -9.30 2.42
C SER A 78 8.42 -10.33 1.57
N ASP A 79 8.05 -10.44 0.30
CA ASP A 79 8.56 -11.48 -0.60
C ASP A 79 9.67 -10.98 -1.53
N SER A 80 10.26 -9.81 -1.25
CA SER A 80 11.33 -9.23 -2.10
C SER A 80 12.53 -10.18 -2.27
N LYS A 81 12.91 -10.91 -1.22
CA LYS A 81 14.00 -11.90 -1.28
C LYS A 81 13.64 -13.12 -2.15
N GLN A 82 12.38 -13.57 -2.09
CA GLN A 82 11.89 -14.69 -2.89
C GLN A 82 11.77 -14.29 -4.37
N LEU A 83 11.26 -13.09 -4.65
CA LEU A 83 11.25 -12.54 -6.02
C LEU A 83 12.66 -12.45 -6.59
N ARG A 84 13.64 -12.06 -5.77
CA ARG A 84 15.04 -12.01 -6.18
C ARG A 84 15.59 -13.39 -6.49
N SER A 85 15.32 -14.39 -5.66
CA SER A 85 15.81 -15.75 -5.88
C SER A 85 15.18 -16.37 -7.13
N ILE A 86 13.88 -16.16 -7.34
CA ILE A 86 13.19 -16.65 -8.55
C ILE A 86 13.83 -16.04 -9.81
N LEU A 87 14.04 -14.73 -9.83
CA LEU A 87 14.62 -14.03 -10.98
C LEU A 87 16.12 -14.31 -11.21
N GLN A 88 16.88 -14.59 -10.15
CA GLN A 88 18.33 -14.79 -10.23
C GLN A 88 18.75 -16.26 -10.36
N ASN A 89 18.06 -17.18 -9.70
CA ASN A 89 18.54 -18.55 -9.47
C ASN A 89 17.65 -19.62 -10.12
N ASP A 90 16.32 -19.44 -10.09
CA ASP A 90 15.38 -20.49 -10.55
C ASP A 90 15.11 -20.43 -12.05
N ILE A 91 15.27 -19.26 -12.66
CA ILE A 91 15.29 -19.16 -14.11
C ILE A 91 16.67 -19.62 -14.56
N LYS A 92 16.79 -20.89 -14.95
CA LYS A 92 17.97 -21.43 -15.62
C LYS A 92 18.10 -20.78 -17.01
N TRP A 93 18.57 -19.54 -17.04
CA TRP A 93 18.68 -18.72 -18.23
C TRP A 93 19.47 -19.43 -19.33
N ASP A 94 20.56 -20.10 -18.95
CA ASP A 94 21.43 -20.81 -19.90
C ASP A 94 20.72 -22.01 -20.57
N GLU A 95 19.91 -22.78 -19.82
CA GLU A 95 19.11 -23.87 -20.39
C GLU A 95 17.96 -23.33 -21.27
N LYS A 96 17.30 -22.25 -20.87
CA LYS A 96 16.20 -21.65 -21.65
C LYS A 96 16.68 -21.02 -22.96
N VAL A 97 17.85 -20.37 -22.95
CA VAL A 97 18.51 -19.86 -24.16
C VAL A 97 18.91 -21.03 -25.06
N ALA A 98 19.46 -22.11 -24.50
CA ALA A 98 19.84 -23.30 -25.27
C ALA A 98 18.64 -24.05 -25.87
N GLN A 99 17.47 -23.99 -25.23
CA GLN A 99 16.21 -24.55 -25.73
C GLN A 99 15.47 -23.65 -26.74
N GLY A 100 16.03 -22.50 -27.11
CA GLY A 100 15.41 -21.58 -28.06
C GLY A 100 14.16 -20.87 -27.54
N GLN A 101 13.92 -20.88 -26.22
CA GLN A 101 12.88 -20.03 -25.63
C GLN A 101 13.29 -18.57 -25.78
N HIS A 102 12.37 -17.74 -26.26
CA HIS A 102 12.61 -16.33 -26.51
C HIS A 102 12.73 -15.61 -25.16
N VAL A 103 13.94 -15.56 -24.60
CA VAL A 103 14.24 -14.91 -23.32
C VAL A 103 13.75 -13.48 -23.28
N ASP A 104 13.73 -12.81 -24.44
CA ASP A 104 13.16 -11.47 -24.57
C ASP A 104 11.65 -11.43 -24.25
N GLU A 105 10.85 -12.46 -24.57
CA GLU A 105 9.42 -12.50 -24.21
C GLU A 105 9.21 -12.50 -22.69
N ILE A 106 10.06 -13.17 -21.92
CA ILE A 106 9.99 -13.17 -20.45
C ILE A 106 10.24 -11.75 -19.90
N PHE A 107 11.18 -11.03 -20.52
CA PHE A 107 11.45 -9.64 -20.17
C PHE A 107 10.30 -8.72 -20.58
N GLU A 108 9.76 -8.88 -21.79
CA GLU A 108 8.58 -8.14 -22.23
C GLU A 108 7.40 -8.35 -21.28
N HIS A 109 7.10 -9.60 -20.90
CA HIS A 109 6.07 -9.88 -19.89
C HIS A 109 6.35 -9.24 -18.53
N THR A 110 7.61 -9.19 -18.11
CA THR A 110 8.00 -8.50 -16.88
C THR A 110 7.71 -6.99 -16.97
N PHE A 111 8.01 -6.38 -18.12
CA PHE A 111 7.71 -4.97 -18.37
C PHE A 111 6.21 -4.71 -18.51
N ASP A 112 5.45 -5.62 -19.12
CA ASP A 112 4.00 -5.56 -19.19
C ASP A 112 3.37 -5.59 -17.80
N VAL A 113 3.86 -6.43 -16.89
CA VAL A 113 3.40 -6.45 -15.49
C VAL A 113 3.72 -5.13 -14.79
N ILE A 114 4.92 -4.59 -14.97
CA ILE A 114 5.30 -3.27 -14.42
C ILE A 114 4.32 -2.20 -14.92
N LYS A 115 4.09 -2.16 -16.23
CA LYS A 115 3.19 -1.21 -16.88
C LYS A 115 1.76 -1.37 -16.41
N PHE A 116 1.29 -2.61 -16.27
CA PHE A 116 -0.03 -2.92 -15.73
C PHE A 116 -0.19 -2.35 -14.31
N LEU A 117 0.76 -2.58 -13.41
CA LEU A 117 0.70 -2.05 -12.04
C LEU A 117 0.68 -0.52 -12.00
N ASP A 118 1.49 0.12 -12.85
CA ASP A 118 1.48 1.59 -12.98
C ASP A 118 0.13 2.10 -13.49
N ASN A 119 -0.45 1.44 -14.50
CA ASN A 119 -1.76 1.78 -15.05
C ASN A 119 -2.89 1.55 -14.04
N GLN A 120 -2.85 0.48 -13.24
CA GLN A 120 -3.84 0.21 -12.19
C GLN A 120 -3.83 1.30 -11.12
N ARG A 121 -2.64 1.78 -10.76
CA ARG A 121 -2.50 2.91 -9.84
C ARG A 121 -3.09 4.18 -10.43
N GLU A 122 -2.76 4.52 -11.68
CA GLU A 122 -3.29 5.70 -12.35
C GLU A 122 -4.83 5.63 -12.47
N TYR A 123 -5.36 4.47 -12.84
CA TYR A 123 -6.80 4.22 -12.87
C TYR A 123 -7.43 4.50 -11.50
N GLN A 124 -6.85 3.99 -10.41
CA GLN A 124 -7.37 4.24 -9.06
C GLN A 124 -7.33 5.74 -8.70
N GLU A 125 -6.26 6.45 -9.05
CA GLU A 125 -6.13 7.89 -8.82
C GLU A 125 -7.18 8.70 -9.61
N LEU A 126 -7.47 8.31 -10.86
CA LEU A 126 -8.49 8.92 -11.69
C LEU A 126 -9.91 8.65 -11.15
N VAL A 127 -10.19 7.40 -10.77
CA VAL A 127 -11.47 7.03 -10.15
C VAL A 127 -11.69 7.85 -8.87
N ASP A 128 -10.67 7.99 -8.03
CA ASP A 128 -10.77 8.77 -6.79
C ASP A 128 -11.02 10.25 -7.04
N ARG A 129 -10.41 10.83 -8.09
CA ARG A 129 -10.55 12.24 -8.44
C ARG A 129 -11.91 12.56 -9.06
N TYR A 130 -12.38 11.74 -9.98
CA TYR A 130 -13.58 12.02 -10.78
C TYR A 130 -14.84 11.35 -10.25
N ASN A 131 -14.71 10.25 -9.49
CA ASN A 131 -15.82 9.57 -8.83
C ASN A 131 -15.54 9.31 -7.33
N PRO A 132 -15.40 10.38 -6.53
CA PRO A 132 -15.25 10.24 -5.08
C PRO A 132 -16.48 9.58 -4.42
N GLY A 133 -17.62 9.55 -5.12
CA GLY A 133 -18.85 8.90 -4.66
C GLY A 133 -18.73 7.38 -4.53
N ASN A 134 -17.81 6.72 -5.23
CA ASN A 134 -17.68 5.27 -5.16
C ASN A 134 -17.19 4.76 -3.80
N LYS A 135 -16.43 5.56 -3.05
CA LYS A 135 -15.88 5.20 -1.73
C LYS A 135 -16.76 5.62 -0.56
N LEU A 136 -17.81 6.39 -0.82
CA LEU A 136 -18.75 6.83 0.22
C LEU A 136 -19.68 5.69 0.62
N THR A 137 -19.86 5.52 1.92
CA THR A 137 -20.93 4.68 2.47
C THR A 137 -22.29 5.20 2.01
N GLN A 138 -23.32 4.35 2.05
CA GLN A 138 -24.66 4.72 1.59
C GLN A 138 -25.19 5.96 2.31
N ASP A 139 -24.94 6.07 3.62
CA ASP A 139 -25.36 7.24 4.42
C ASP A 139 -24.64 8.52 4.01
N GLU A 140 -23.34 8.45 3.70
CA GLU A 140 -22.58 9.60 3.22
C GLU A 140 -23.02 10.03 1.81
N LYS A 141 -23.43 9.08 0.95
CA LYS A 141 -24.04 9.40 -0.36
C LYS A 141 -25.36 10.13 -0.19
N VAL A 142 -26.22 9.67 0.73
CA VAL A 142 -27.51 10.30 1.03
C VAL A 142 -27.28 11.72 1.56
N LYS A 143 -26.39 11.90 2.54
CA LYS A 143 -26.04 13.23 3.10
C LYS A 143 -25.47 14.17 2.04
N ARG A 144 -24.57 13.69 1.19
CA ARG A 144 -23.99 14.51 0.10
C ARG A 144 -25.04 14.92 -0.92
N THR A 145 -25.93 14.01 -1.29
CA THR A 145 -27.01 14.27 -2.25
C THR A 145 -27.99 15.28 -1.67
N ALA A 146 -28.39 15.11 -0.41
CA ALA A 146 -29.24 16.05 0.31
C ALA A 146 -28.61 17.46 0.37
N ASN A 147 -27.33 17.57 0.70
CA ASN A 147 -26.61 18.85 0.71
C ASN A 147 -26.56 19.52 -0.68
N ILE A 148 -26.46 18.76 -1.77
CA ILE A 148 -26.49 19.30 -3.14
C ILE A 148 -27.86 19.92 -3.45
N VAL A 149 -28.94 19.33 -2.93
CA VAL A 149 -30.31 19.83 -3.13
C VAL A 149 -30.80 20.76 -2.01
N GLY A 150 -29.93 21.14 -1.08
CA GLY A 150 -30.27 22.02 0.05
C GLY A 150 -31.18 21.39 1.11
N LEU A 151 -31.27 20.05 1.16
CA LEU A 151 -31.98 19.31 2.19
C LEU A 151 -31.00 18.88 3.29
N ASP A 152 -31.42 19.00 4.55
CA ASP A 152 -30.64 18.53 5.69
C ASP A 152 -31.14 17.14 6.12
N VAL A 153 -30.23 16.17 6.28
CA VAL A 153 -30.59 14.80 6.67
C VAL A 153 -30.41 14.67 8.19
N PRO A 154 -31.45 14.35 8.96
CA PRO A 154 -31.29 14.10 10.39
C PRO A 154 -30.32 12.94 10.64
N ALA A 155 -29.53 13.07 11.70
CA ALA A 155 -28.45 12.15 12.06
C ALA A 155 -28.96 10.77 12.47
#